data_AF-A0ABD0K7Q4-F1
#
_entry.id   AF-A0ABD0K7Q4-F1
#
_cell.length_a   1.000
_cell.length_b   1.000
_cell.length_c   1.000
_cell.angle_alpha   90.00
_cell.angle_beta   90.00
_cell.angle_gamma   90.00
#
_symmetry.space_group_name_H-M   'P 1'
#
loop_
_entity.id
_entity.type
_entity.pdbx_description
1 polymer ?
#
loop_
_entity_poly.entity_id
_entity_poly.type
_entity_poly.pdbx_seq_one_letter_code
_entity_poly.pdbx_strand_id
1 'polypeptide(L)'
;MPGRQVSTAVSDLVLAFSAVYFVFHVIFVNFFAAVGIAIQGAAAAMGVARFGMAQVDPQITQYHKMLSWLAQVVGIPLLGIGFVHNIMPTLVTLNFLFVIGVVVASRFVDDNMRKLLREATSGFGMLSVILASFYTINIFGLIGAAIYVASGLVVGSEGYVGDMNMPRIDLLHYCLAVGNVFFLYAFLW
;
A
#
# COMPACT_ATOMS: atom_id res chain seq x y z
N MET A 1 16.65 -0.69 21.17
CA MET A 1 15.42 -0.65 20.34
C MET A 1 14.90 0.78 20.41
N PRO A 2 14.44 1.40 19.30
CA PRO A 2 13.77 2.69 19.44
C PRO A 2 12.55 2.47 20.33
N GLY A 3 12.37 3.35 21.32
CA GLY A 3 11.24 3.30 22.23
C GLY A 3 9.90 3.54 21.52
N ARG A 4 8.83 3.58 22.28
CA ARG A 4 7.46 3.84 21.80
C ARG A 4 7.41 5.04 20.84
N GLN A 5 6.88 4.84 19.63
CA GLN A 5 6.71 5.88 18.60
C GLN A 5 5.22 6.19 18.43
N VAL A 6 4.70 7.04 19.32
CA VAL A 6 3.26 7.30 19.42
C VAL A 6 2.69 7.91 18.14
N SER A 7 3.41 8.85 17.50
CA SER A 7 2.95 9.48 16.26
C SER A 7 2.79 8.46 15.13
N THR A 8 3.76 7.56 14.97
CA THR A 8 3.70 6.48 13.98
C THR A 8 2.56 5.52 14.26
N ALA A 9 2.37 5.10 15.52
CA ALA A 9 1.23 4.26 15.90
C ALA A 9 -0.13 4.91 15.58
N VAL A 10 -0.26 6.23 15.77
CA VAL A 10 -1.49 6.96 15.43
C VAL A 10 -1.68 7.04 13.91
N SER A 11 -0.63 7.33 13.15
CA SER A 11 -0.72 7.37 11.68
C SER A 11 -1.07 6.00 11.08
N ASP A 12 -0.52 4.92 11.63
CA ASP A 12 -0.87 3.53 11.29
C ASP A 12 -2.34 3.23 11.62
N LEU A 13 -2.85 3.74 12.75
CA LEU A 13 -4.24 3.55 13.14
C LEU A 13 -5.19 4.22 12.14
N VAL A 14 -4.88 5.44 11.70
CA VAL A 14 -5.63 6.15 10.66
C VAL A 14 -5.61 5.38 9.34
N LEU A 15 -4.45 4.88 8.93
CA LEU A 15 -4.33 4.06 7.73
C LEU A 15 -5.15 2.76 7.84
N ALA A 16 -5.06 2.06 8.97
CA ALA A 16 -5.84 0.85 9.23
C ALA A 16 -7.35 1.11 9.17
N PHE A 17 -7.84 2.17 9.81
CA PHE A 17 -9.25 2.56 9.75
C PHE A 17 -9.69 2.89 8.32
N SER A 18 -8.89 3.65 7.56
CA SER A 18 -9.21 3.97 6.17
C SER A 18 -9.32 2.70 5.31
N ALA A 19 -8.45 1.72 5.54
CA ALA A 19 -8.46 0.44 4.83
C ALA A 19 -9.67 -0.41 5.20
N VAL A 20 -10.02 -0.51 6.49
CA VAL A 20 -11.24 -1.23 6.93
C VAL A 20 -12.49 -0.58 6.33
N TYR A 21 -12.57 0.75 6.34
CA TYR A 21 -13.68 1.49 5.75
C TYR A 21 -13.79 1.24 4.25
N PHE A 22 -12.68 1.26 3.51
CA PHE A 22 -12.64 0.90 2.09
C PHE A 22 -13.15 -0.53 1.86
N VAL A 23 -12.60 -1.51 2.59
CA VAL A 23 -12.95 -2.93 2.43
C VAL A 23 -14.43 -3.17 2.67
N PHE A 24 -15.00 -2.58 3.73
CA PHE A 24 -16.41 -2.74 4.07
C PHE A 24 -17.35 -2.34 2.93
N HIS A 25 -17.02 -1.28 2.18
CA HIS A 25 -17.84 -0.77 1.09
C HIS A 25 -17.52 -1.41 -0.26
N VAL A 26 -16.30 -1.87 -0.48
CA VAL A 26 -15.82 -2.31 -1.80
C VAL A 26 -15.78 -3.82 -1.96
N ILE A 27 -15.79 -4.63 -0.88
CA ILE A 27 -15.58 -6.09 -0.99
C ILE A 27 -16.58 -6.80 -1.92
N PHE A 28 -17.83 -6.34 -1.98
CA PHE A 28 -18.87 -6.88 -2.87
C PHE A 28 -18.94 -6.18 -4.23
N VAL A 29 -18.24 -5.05 -4.41
CA VAL A 29 -18.14 -4.32 -5.68
C VAL A 29 -16.90 -4.77 -6.46
N ASN A 30 -15.78 -4.91 -5.77
CA ASN A 30 -14.49 -5.28 -6.33
C ASN A 30 -13.65 -6.08 -5.32
N PHE A 31 -13.73 -7.40 -5.42
CA PHE A 31 -13.03 -8.32 -4.51
C PHE A 31 -11.51 -8.11 -4.53
N PHE A 32 -10.90 -7.95 -5.71
CA PHE A 32 -9.44 -7.80 -5.82
C PHE A 32 -8.94 -6.54 -5.13
N ALA A 33 -9.58 -5.39 -5.38
CA ALA A 33 -9.21 -4.14 -4.73
C ALA A 33 -9.40 -4.21 -3.21
N ALA A 34 -10.50 -4.79 -2.75
CA ALA A 34 -10.77 -4.96 -1.32
C ALA A 34 -9.71 -5.84 -0.65
N VAL A 35 -9.36 -7.00 -1.23
CA VAL A 35 -8.28 -7.84 -0.69
C VAL A 35 -6.95 -7.09 -0.68
N GLY A 36 -6.65 -6.34 -1.74
CA GLY A 36 -5.41 -5.57 -1.84
C GLY A 36 -5.26 -4.56 -0.70
N ILE A 37 -6.31 -3.76 -0.46
CA ILE A 37 -6.36 -2.77 0.63
C ILE A 37 -6.46 -3.45 2.01
N ALA A 38 -7.11 -4.61 2.13
CA ALA A 38 -7.17 -5.35 3.39
C ALA A 38 -5.78 -5.78 3.87
N ILE A 39 -4.89 -6.21 2.96
CA ILE A 39 -3.50 -6.54 3.28
C ILE A 39 -2.76 -5.31 3.81
N GLN A 40 -2.96 -4.14 3.19
CA GLN A 40 -2.41 -2.87 3.67
C GLN A 40 -2.96 -2.51 5.07
N GLY A 41 -4.26 -2.69 5.29
CA GLY A 41 -4.89 -2.47 6.59
C GLY A 41 -4.34 -3.39 7.68
N ALA A 42 -4.08 -4.66 7.37
CA ALA A 42 -3.46 -5.61 8.30
C ALA A 42 -2.00 -5.21 8.63
N ALA A 43 -1.24 -4.73 7.65
CA ALA A 43 0.12 -4.23 7.87
C ALA A 43 0.12 -3.02 8.82
N ALA A 44 -0.79 -2.08 8.60
CA ALA A 44 -0.97 -0.88 9.42
C ALA A 44 -1.44 -1.25 10.84
N ALA A 45 -2.40 -2.16 11.00
CA ALA A 45 -2.85 -2.63 12.31
C ALA A 45 -1.70 -3.27 13.12
N MET A 46 -0.84 -4.05 12.48
CA MET A 46 0.38 -4.56 13.12
C MET A 46 1.41 -3.45 13.40
N GLY A 47 1.41 -2.39 12.61
CA GLY A 47 2.18 -1.17 12.85
C GLY A 47 1.73 -0.45 14.13
N VAL A 48 0.42 -0.28 14.34
CA VAL A 48 -0.15 0.25 15.60
C VAL A 48 0.39 -0.53 16.80
N ALA A 49 0.31 -1.86 16.75
CA ALA A 49 0.81 -2.72 17.82
C ALA A 49 2.32 -2.55 18.02
N ARG A 50 3.10 -2.61 16.93
CA ARG A 50 4.56 -2.47 16.95
C ARG A 50 5.02 -1.15 17.57
N PHE A 51 4.46 -0.03 17.12
CA PHE A 51 4.93 1.31 17.51
C PHE A 51 4.28 1.83 18.80
N GLY A 52 3.14 1.28 19.19
CA GLY A 52 2.44 1.61 20.43
C GLY A 52 3.02 0.94 21.69
N MET A 53 3.76 -0.15 21.54
CA MET A 53 4.35 -0.89 22.66
C MET A 53 5.57 -0.18 23.26
N ALA A 54 5.67 -0.20 24.59
CA ALA A 54 6.85 0.28 25.32
C ALA A 54 8.05 -0.68 25.18
N GLN A 55 7.77 -1.99 25.11
CA GLN A 55 8.73 -3.05 24.82
C GLN A 55 8.19 -3.87 23.66
N VAL A 56 8.86 -3.80 22.51
CA VAL A 56 8.35 -4.37 21.27
C VAL A 56 8.69 -5.86 21.20
N ASP A 57 7.68 -6.70 20.99
CA ASP A 57 7.86 -8.12 20.71
C ASP A 57 8.55 -8.31 19.33
N PRO A 58 9.65 -9.08 19.25
CA PRO A 58 10.29 -9.42 17.98
C PRO A 58 9.34 -10.05 16.95
N GLN A 59 8.37 -10.86 17.36
CA GLN A 59 7.39 -11.50 16.47
C GLN A 59 6.49 -10.46 15.81
N ILE A 60 5.98 -9.48 16.57
CA ILE A 60 5.16 -8.38 16.04
C ILE A 60 5.95 -7.59 15.00
N THR A 61 7.23 -7.35 15.26
CA THR A 61 8.12 -6.69 14.31
C THR A 61 8.28 -7.49 13.01
N GLN A 62 8.42 -8.82 13.10
CA GLN A 62 8.50 -9.69 11.92
C GLN A 62 7.19 -9.71 11.13
N TYR A 63 6.05 -9.83 11.81
CA TYR A 63 4.73 -9.83 11.17
C TYR A 63 4.43 -8.50 10.48
N HIS A 64 4.68 -7.37 11.13
CA HIS A 64 4.51 -6.06 10.51
C HIS A 64 5.41 -5.90 9.27
N LYS A 65 6.68 -6.32 9.33
CA LYS A 65 7.58 -6.30 8.15
C LYS A 65 7.07 -7.17 7.01
N MET A 66 6.61 -8.39 7.32
CA MET A 66 6.05 -9.33 6.34
C MET A 66 4.78 -8.77 5.69
N LEU A 67 3.84 -8.25 6.49
CA LEU A 67 2.59 -7.69 5.98
C LEU A 67 2.82 -6.40 5.19
N SER A 68 3.74 -5.54 5.61
CA SER A 68 4.13 -4.36 4.84
C SER A 68 4.73 -4.75 3.49
N TRP A 69 5.55 -5.79 3.46
CA TRP A 69 6.07 -6.38 2.22
C TRP A 69 4.94 -6.92 1.34
N LEU A 70 4.00 -7.67 1.92
CA LEU A 70 2.83 -8.19 1.18
C LEU A 70 1.94 -7.05 0.65
N ALA A 71 1.76 -5.97 1.40
CA ALA A 71 0.98 -4.82 0.95
C ALA A 71 1.58 -4.19 -0.32
N GLN A 72 2.91 -4.10 -0.40
CA GLN A 72 3.60 -3.58 -1.59
C GLN A 72 3.60 -4.58 -2.76
N VAL A 73 3.94 -5.85 -2.50
CA VAL A 73 4.16 -6.86 -3.54
C VAL A 73 2.86 -7.49 -4.04
N VAL A 74 1.85 -7.59 -3.19
CA VAL A 74 0.56 -8.23 -3.50
C VAL A 74 -0.58 -7.23 -3.41
N GLY A 75 -0.63 -6.44 -2.34
CA GLY A 75 -1.74 -5.53 -2.07
C GLY A 75 -1.96 -4.50 -3.18
N ILE A 76 -0.93 -3.74 -3.53
CA ILE A 76 -0.97 -2.72 -4.57
C ILE A 76 -1.27 -3.31 -5.97
N PRO A 77 -0.64 -4.41 -6.42
CA PRO A 77 -1.03 -5.07 -7.66
C PRO A 77 -2.47 -5.59 -7.68
N LEU A 78 -2.99 -6.12 -6.56
CA LEU A 78 -4.39 -6.54 -6.48
C LEU A 78 -5.35 -5.35 -6.59
N LEU A 79 -5.00 -4.20 -6.02
CA LEU A 79 -5.71 -2.95 -6.27
C LEU A 79 -5.69 -2.57 -7.75
N GLY A 80 -4.51 -2.64 -8.40
CA GLY A 80 -4.37 -2.44 -9.85
C GLY A 80 -5.24 -3.38 -10.67
N ILE A 81 -5.25 -4.67 -10.33
CA ILE A 81 -6.12 -5.70 -10.92
C ILE A 81 -7.59 -5.30 -10.77
N GLY A 82 -7.99 -4.81 -9.59
CA GLY A 82 -9.33 -4.30 -9.35
C GLY A 82 -9.77 -3.27 -10.38
N PHE A 83 -8.90 -2.33 -10.77
CA PHE A 83 -9.21 -1.33 -11.80
C PHE A 83 -9.25 -1.88 -13.24
N VAL A 84 -8.41 -2.87 -13.55
CA VAL A 84 -8.24 -3.33 -14.95
C VAL A 84 -9.03 -4.59 -15.32
N HIS A 85 -9.54 -5.37 -14.35
CA HIS A 85 -10.01 -6.74 -14.60
C HIS A 85 -11.15 -6.87 -15.62
N ASN A 86 -12.02 -5.87 -15.74
CA ASN A 86 -13.15 -5.89 -16.68
C ASN A 86 -12.85 -5.22 -18.03
N ILE A 87 -11.73 -4.50 -18.16
CA ILE A 87 -11.46 -3.63 -19.32
C ILE A 87 -10.14 -3.93 -20.02
N MET A 88 -9.14 -4.43 -19.31
CA MET A 88 -7.79 -4.70 -19.83
C MET A 88 -7.24 -6.02 -19.30
N PRO A 89 -7.75 -7.19 -19.77
CA PRO A 89 -7.35 -8.50 -19.26
C PRO A 89 -5.84 -8.77 -19.31
N THR A 90 -5.14 -8.24 -20.31
CA THR A 90 -3.68 -8.35 -20.43
C THR A 90 -2.97 -7.76 -19.21
N LEU A 91 -3.44 -6.64 -18.67
CA LEU A 91 -2.85 -6.03 -17.48
C LEU A 91 -3.09 -6.87 -16.22
N VAL A 92 -4.20 -7.62 -16.15
CA VAL A 92 -4.44 -8.57 -15.04
C VAL A 92 -3.34 -9.62 -15.02
N THR A 93 -3.11 -10.28 -16.16
CA THR A 93 -2.08 -11.31 -16.29
C THR A 93 -0.70 -10.77 -15.96
N LEU A 94 -0.36 -9.57 -16.46
CA LEU A 94 0.93 -8.96 -16.17
C LEU A 94 1.09 -8.64 -14.67
N ASN A 95 0.07 -8.10 -13.99
CA ASN A 95 0.14 -7.85 -12.54
C ASN A 95 0.41 -9.15 -11.77
N PHE A 96 -0.30 -10.24 -12.10
CA PHE A 96 -0.03 -11.54 -11.46
C PHE A 96 1.38 -12.06 -11.77
N LEU A 97 1.87 -11.91 -13.00
CA LEU A 97 3.23 -12.31 -13.36
C LEU A 97 4.29 -11.49 -12.61
N PHE A 98 4.08 -10.18 -12.42
CA PHE A 98 4.95 -9.35 -11.60
C PHE A 98 4.93 -9.78 -10.13
N VAL A 99 3.76 -10.07 -9.57
CA VAL A 99 3.62 -10.59 -8.20
C VAL A 99 4.42 -11.89 -8.05
N ILE A 100 4.09 -12.91 -8.86
CA ILE A 100 4.73 -14.24 -8.81
C ILE A 100 6.25 -14.11 -9.06
N GLY A 101 6.62 -13.36 -10.09
CA GLY A 101 8.01 -13.10 -10.47
C GLY A 101 8.80 -12.52 -9.31
N VAL A 102 8.26 -11.52 -8.60
CA VAL A 102 8.94 -10.93 -7.44
C VAL A 102 8.97 -11.85 -6.23
N VAL A 103 7.91 -12.62 -5.95
CA VAL A 103 7.93 -13.61 -4.86
C VAL A 103 9.05 -14.64 -5.08
N VAL A 104 9.21 -15.13 -6.31
CA VAL A 104 10.25 -16.10 -6.67
C VAL A 104 11.63 -15.44 -6.70
N ALA A 105 11.79 -14.35 -7.46
CA ALA A 105 13.08 -13.68 -7.64
C ALA A 105 13.64 -13.14 -6.32
N SER A 106 12.79 -12.70 -5.39
CA SER A 106 13.22 -12.24 -4.06
C SER A 106 13.99 -13.30 -3.27
N ARG A 107 13.95 -14.59 -3.64
CA ARG A 107 14.74 -15.64 -2.97
C ARG A 107 16.19 -15.68 -3.44
N PHE A 108 16.47 -15.18 -4.64
CA PHE A 108 17.75 -15.37 -5.33
C PHE A 108 18.60 -14.10 -5.44
N VAL A 109 18.05 -12.96 -5.01
CA VAL A 109 18.68 -11.65 -5.15
C VAL A 109 19.02 -11.03 -3.80
N ASP A 110 19.96 -10.08 -3.81
CA ASP A 110 20.36 -9.30 -2.64
C ASP A 110 19.29 -8.28 -2.20
N ASP A 111 19.50 -7.63 -1.06
CA ASP A 111 18.53 -6.71 -0.45
C ASP A 111 18.25 -5.46 -1.29
N ASN A 112 19.25 -4.95 -2.03
CA ASN A 112 19.08 -3.79 -2.90
C ASN A 112 18.16 -4.14 -4.08
N MET A 113 18.41 -5.29 -4.70
CA MET A 113 17.58 -5.80 -5.78
C MET A 113 16.19 -6.18 -5.27
N ARG A 114 16.06 -6.75 -4.08
CA ARG A 114 14.74 -6.99 -3.44
C ARG A 114 13.97 -5.70 -3.24
N LYS A 115 14.62 -4.60 -2.84
CA LYS A 115 13.98 -3.28 -2.75
C LYS A 115 13.48 -2.82 -4.12
N LEU A 116 14.33 -2.86 -5.14
CA LEU A 116 13.97 -2.48 -6.50
C LEU A 116 12.80 -3.31 -7.05
N LEU A 117 12.81 -4.62 -6.85
CA LEU A 117 11.73 -5.51 -7.31
C LEU A 117 10.39 -5.17 -6.64
N ARG A 118 10.38 -4.85 -5.35
CA ARG A 118 9.15 -4.44 -4.64
C ARG A 118 8.60 -3.12 -5.17
N GLU A 119 9.48 -2.14 -5.38
CA GLU A 119 9.12 -0.84 -5.94
C GLU A 119 8.62 -0.98 -7.38
N ALA A 120 9.26 -1.82 -8.19
CA ALA A 120 8.81 -2.10 -9.56
C ALA A 120 7.42 -2.76 -9.60
N THR A 121 7.17 -3.76 -8.75
CA THR A 121 5.85 -4.44 -8.71
C THR A 121 4.74 -3.53 -8.21
N SER A 122 4.98 -2.78 -7.13
CA SER A 122 4.00 -1.79 -6.66
C SER A 122 3.80 -0.65 -7.66
N GLY A 123 4.87 -0.17 -8.30
CA GLY A 123 4.81 0.81 -9.37
C GLY A 123 3.99 0.33 -10.57
N PHE A 124 4.14 -0.94 -10.98
CA PHE A 124 3.35 -1.52 -12.06
C PHE A 124 1.86 -1.64 -11.70
N GLY A 125 1.55 -1.98 -10.43
CA GLY A 125 0.18 -1.95 -9.92
C GLY A 125 -0.43 -0.55 -10.01
N MET A 126 0.29 0.48 -9.59
CA MET A 126 -0.16 1.87 -9.71
C MET A 126 -0.26 2.36 -11.16
N LEU A 127 0.65 1.96 -12.04
CA LEU A 127 0.55 2.24 -13.48
C LEU A 127 -0.74 1.64 -14.06
N SER A 128 -1.11 0.44 -13.62
CA SER A 128 -2.36 -0.21 -14.05
C SER A 128 -3.59 0.59 -13.62
N VAL A 129 -3.59 1.11 -12.38
CA VAL A 129 -4.64 2.03 -11.91
C VAL A 129 -4.70 3.29 -12.76
N ILE A 130 -3.57 3.92 -13.04
CA ILE A 130 -3.49 5.14 -13.84
C ILE A 130 -4.03 4.92 -15.25
N LEU A 131 -3.60 3.85 -15.93
CA LEU A 131 -4.05 3.51 -17.28
C LEU A 131 -5.55 3.23 -17.33
N ALA A 132 -6.06 2.42 -16.41
CA ALA A 132 -7.51 2.18 -16.31
C ALA A 132 -8.28 3.47 -16.03
N SER A 133 -7.77 4.32 -15.14
CA SER A 133 -8.44 5.56 -14.75
C SER A 133 -8.47 6.58 -15.90
N PHE A 134 -7.41 6.68 -16.71
CA PHE A 134 -7.46 7.47 -17.94
C PHE A 134 -8.44 6.89 -18.97
N TYR A 135 -8.44 5.57 -19.16
CA TYR A 135 -9.32 4.89 -20.12
C TYR A 135 -10.80 5.06 -19.78
N THR A 136 -11.14 5.07 -18.48
CA THR A 136 -12.51 5.17 -17.96
C THR A 136 -12.90 6.58 -17.53
N ILE A 137 -12.00 7.57 -17.65
CA ILE A 137 -12.21 8.94 -17.16
C ILE A 137 -12.53 8.97 -15.66
N ASN A 138 -11.92 8.07 -14.88
CA ASN A 138 -12.09 7.98 -13.43
C ASN A 138 -11.12 8.92 -12.71
N ILE A 139 -11.55 10.16 -12.47
CA ILE A 139 -10.72 11.19 -11.84
C ILE A 139 -10.29 10.82 -10.41
N PHE A 140 -11.15 10.12 -9.66
CA PHE A 140 -10.84 9.71 -8.30
C PHE A 140 -9.73 8.65 -8.29
N GLY A 141 -9.76 7.71 -9.24
CA GLY A 141 -8.69 6.72 -9.43
C GLY A 141 -7.35 7.38 -9.78
N LEU A 142 -7.36 8.40 -10.64
CA LEU A 142 -6.16 9.19 -10.97
C LEU A 142 -5.60 9.93 -9.75
N ILE A 143 -6.44 10.61 -8.98
CA ILE A 143 -5.99 11.35 -7.79
C ILE A 143 -5.45 10.38 -6.74
N GLY A 144 -6.14 9.27 -6.47
CA GLY A 144 -5.68 8.26 -5.53
C GLY A 144 -4.33 7.68 -5.92
N ALA A 145 -4.15 7.34 -7.20
CA ALA A 145 -2.88 6.82 -7.72
C ALA A 145 -1.76 7.87 -7.65
N ALA A 146 -2.06 9.13 -7.98
CA ALA A 146 -1.09 10.23 -7.88
C ALA A 146 -0.61 10.43 -6.43
N ILE A 147 -1.53 10.37 -5.45
CA ILE A 147 -1.19 10.46 -4.03
C ILE A 147 -0.30 9.28 -3.61
N TYR A 148 -0.64 8.05 -4.01
CA TYR A 148 0.17 6.87 -3.72
C TYR A 148 1.59 7.00 -4.30
N VAL A 149 1.71 7.33 -5.59
CA VAL A 149 3.00 7.49 -6.27
C VAL A 149 3.82 8.63 -5.64
N ALA A 150 3.22 9.81 -5.43
CA ALA A 150 3.90 10.94 -4.83
C ALA A 150 4.35 10.64 -3.39
N SER A 151 3.51 9.95 -2.61
CA SER A 151 3.87 9.54 -1.25
C SER A 151 5.06 8.57 -1.24
N GLY A 152 5.10 7.60 -2.16
CA GLY A 152 6.23 6.68 -2.27
C GLY A 152 7.53 7.35 -2.73
N LEU A 153 7.47 8.20 -3.77
CA LEU A 153 8.65 8.79 -4.41
C LEU A 153 9.20 10.01 -3.67
N VAL A 154 8.32 10.89 -3.16
CA VAL A 154 8.72 12.16 -2.55
C VAL A 154 8.81 12.03 -1.04
N VAL A 155 7.81 11.41 -0.41
CA VAL A 155 7.79 11.26 1.05
C VAL A 155 8.63 10.08 1.50
N GLY A 156 8.51 8.91 0.89
CA GLY A 156 9.25 7.72 1.29
C GLY A 156 8.98 7.26 2.73
N SER A 157 9.70 6.24 3.18
CA SER A 157 9.49 5.61 4.50
C SER A 157 10.63 5.86 5.51
N GLU A 158 11.74 6.46 5.08
CA GLU A 158 12.97 6.60 5.86
C GLU A 158 13.33 8.07 6.11
N GLY A 159 13.72 8.37 7.35
CA GLY A 159 14.15 9.71 7.78
C GLY A 159 13.03 10.54 8.42
N TYR A 160 13.29 11.84 8.52
CA TYR A 160 12.40 12.82 9.16
C TYR A 160 12.05 13.96 8.18
N VAL A 161 10.86 14.54 8.34
CA VAL A 161 10.38 15.66 7.53
C VAL A 161 10.94 16.97 8.11
N GLY A 162 12.01 17.47 7.50
CA GLY A 162 12.61 18.77 7.79
C GLY A 162 12.81 19.05 9.29
N ASP A 163 12.59 20.30 9.69
CA ASP A 163 12.78 20.77 11.07
C ASP A 163 11.67 20.33 12.04
N MET A 164 10.58 19.73 11.54
CA MET A 164 9.45 19.30 12.37
C MET A 164 9.74 18.04 13.19
N ASN A 165 10.88 17.39 12.96
CA ASN A 165 11.28 16.13 13.61
C ASN A 165 10.19 15.03 13.56
N MET A 166 9.36 15.07 12.52
CA MET A 166 8.29 14.10 12.27
C MET A 166 8.81 12.97 11.39
N PRO A 167 8.63 11.68 11.76
CA PRO A 167 9.02 10.57 10.90
C PRO A 167 8.34 10.65 9.53
N ARG A 168 9.09 10.46 8.43
CA ARG A 168 8.54 10.49 7.06
C ARG A 168 7.46 9.43 6.84
N ILE A 169 7.59 8.30 7.53
CA ILE A 169 6.60 7.22 7.52
C ILE A 169 5.21 7.67 8.00
N ASP A 170 5.13 8.62 8.94
CA ASP A 170 3.85 9.11 9.44
C ASP A 170 3.10 9.86 8.33
N LEU A 171 3.81 10.72 7.58
CA LEU A 171 3.26 11.44 6.44
C LEU A 171 2.88 10.47 5.31
N LEU A 172 3.68 9.44 5.07
CA LEU A 172 3.36 8.36 4.13
C LEU A 172 2.01 7.73 4.50
N HIS A 173 1.81 7.33 5.76
CA HIS A 173 0.56 6.70 6.21
C HIS A 173 -0.66 7.61 6.03
N TYR A 174 -0.56 8.89 6.37
CA TYR A 174 -1.65 9.84 6.14
C TYR A 174 -1.97 10.00 4.65
N CYS A 175 -0.96 10.13 3.80
CA CYS A 175 -1.16 10.20 2.34
C CYS A 175 -1.84 8.94 1.81
N LEU A 176 -1.39 7.74 2.22
CA LEU A 176 -2.03 6.48 1.81
C LEU A 176 -3.47 6.39 2.31
N ALA A 177 -3.78 6.88 3.51
CA ALA A 177 -5.14 6.91 4.04
C ALA A 177 -6.05 7.83 3.21
N VAL A 178 -5.55 8.99 2.79
CA VAL A 178 -6.27 9.87 1.86
C VAL A 178 -6.43 9.21 0.48
N GLY A 179 -5.39 8.55 -0.03
CA GLY A 179 -5.47 7.80 -1.28
C GLY A 179 -6.53 6.69 -1.25
N ASN A 180 -6.66 5.97 -0.12
CA ASN A 180 -7.73 4.99 0.09
C ASN A 180 -9.13 5.60 -0.03
N VAL A 181 -9.33 6.82 0.46
CA VAL A 181 -10.60 7.55 0.32
C VAL A 181 -10.88 7.86 -1.16
N PHE A 182 -9.88 8.30 -1.92
CA PHE A 182 -10.04 8.51 -3.36
C PHE A 182 -10.32 7.21 -4.12
N PHE A 183 -9.63 6.12 -3.80
CA PHE A 183 -9.95 4.82 -4.40
C PHE A 183 -11.34 4.33 -4.03
N LEU A 184 -11.81 4.58 -2.81
CA LEU A 184 -13.19 4.25 -2.44
C LEU A 184 -14.18 4.95 -3.37
N TYR A 185 -14.03 6.26 -3.55
CA TYR A 185 -14.90 7.01 -4.46
C TYR A 185 -14.77 6.52 -5.91
N ALA A 186 -13.58 6.15 -6.35
CA ALA A 186 -13.35 5.62 -7.69
C ALA A 186 -14.10 4.31 -7.99
N PHE A 187 -14.43 3.52 -6.97
CA PHE A 187 -15.23 2.28 -7.16
C PHE A 187 -16.73 2.48 -6.93
N LEU A 188 -17.14 3.58 -6.30
CA LEU A 188 -18.54 3.84 -5.97
C LEU A 188 -19.22 4.87 -6.89
N TRP A 189 -18.44 5.67 -7.62
CA TRP A 189 -18.90 6.75 -8.50
C TRP A 189 -18.22 6.65 -9.87
#